data_AF-A0A7S2MF01-F1
#
_entry.id   AF-A0A7S2MF01-F1
#
_cell.length_a   1.000
_cell.length_b   1.000
_cell.length_c   1.000
_cell.angle_alpha   90.00
_cell.angle_beta   90.00
_cell.angle_gamma   90.00
#
_symmetry.space_group_name_H-M   'P 1'
#
loop_
_entity.id
_entity.type
_entity.pdbx_description
1 polymer ?
#
loop_
_entity_poly.entity_id
_entity_poly.type
_entity_poly.pdbx_seq_one_letter_code
_entity_poly.pdbx_strand_id
1 'polypeptide(L)'
;MAQQAAATTDDLFSMIKSLDKFSGVCWRCSAEPMVARALARLIGPVTELMRYIVVGILDEMRACPADPQVQSLGVFLLSDLISTNQSEALNQAVMAAGGVEVLVQAMQHHGTHEDLLTGGLRAIDKLHGLPSLLQALDQLQDSPPGVRAGLWAFRE
;
A
#
# COMPACT_ATOMS: atom_id res chain seq x y z
N MET A 1 -8.05 -14.77 -24.43
CA MET A 1 -7.24 -15.11 -23.23
C MET A 1 -6.96 -13.90 -22.33
N ALA A 2 -6.91 -12.65 -22.81
CA ALA A 2 -6.72 -11.47 -21.95
C ALA A 2 -7.88 -11.15 -20.99
N GLN A 3 -9.13 -11.48 -21.33
CA GLN A 3 -10.31 -11.18 -20.49
C GLN A 3 -10.42 -12.01 -19.20
N GLN A 4 -9.71 -13.14 -19.10
CA GLN A 4 -9.78 -14.02 -17.93
C GLN A 4 -8.82 -13.62 -16.81
N ALA A 5 -7.71 -12.93 -17.14
CA ALA A 5 -6.74 -12.45 -16.15
C ALA A 5 -7.22 -11.18 -15.41
N ALA A 6 -7.95 -10.30 -16.09
CA ALA A 6 -8.48 -9.07 -15.49
C ALA A 6 -9.56 -9.35 -14.41
N ALA A 7 -10.41 -10.35 -14.62
CA ALA A 7 -11.42 -10.75 -13.64
C ALA A 7 -10.79 -11.29 -12.34
N THR A 8 -9.71 -12.07 -12.46
CA THR A 8 -9.01 -12.61 -11.28
C THR A 8 -8.28 -11.56 -10.46
N THR A 9 -7.78 -10.49 -11.09
CA THR A 9 -7.11 -9.38 -10.38
C THR A 9 -8.12 -8.51 -9.64
N ASP A 10 -9.29 -8.24 -10.22
CA ASP A 10 -10.36 -7.48 -9.57
C ASP A 10 -10.96 -8.24 -8.37
N ASP A 11 -11.09 -9.57 -8.49
CA ASP A 11 -11.56 -10.43 -7.40
C ASP A 11 -10.56 -10.47 -6.24
N LEU A 12 -9.25 -10.57 -6.53
CA LEU A 12 -8.19 -10.51 -5.51
C LEU A 12 -8.19 -9.16 -4.79
N PHE A 13 -8.36 -8.07 -5.55
CA PHE A 13 -8.43 -6.72 -5.00
C PHE A 13 -9.64 -6.52 -4.09
N SER A 14 -10.81 -7.00 -4.51
CA SER A 14 -12.03 -7.01 -3.69
C SER A 14 -11.87 -7.84 -2.41
N MET A 15 -11.15 -8.97 -2.51
CA MET A 15 -10.87 -9.84 -1.37
C MET A 15 -9.93 -9.16 -0.37
N ILE A 16 -8.85 -8.52 -0.83
CA ILE A 16 -7.92 -7.74 0.01
C ILE A 16 -8.66 -6.61 0.73
N LYS A 17 -9.50 -5.85 0.02
CA LYS A 17 -10.35 -4.80 0.62
C LYS A 17 -11.36 -5.34 1.62
N SER A 18 -11.89 -6.53 1.38
CA SER A 18 -12.84 -7.16 2.31
C SER A 18 -12.14 -7.65 3.58
N LEU A 19 -10.94 -8.20 3.46
CA LEU A 19 -10.10 -8.60 4.59
C LEU A 19 -9.67 -7.38 5.42
N ASP A 20 -9.32 -6.28 4.77
CA ASP A 20 -8.99 -4.99 5.39
C ASP A 20 -10.17 -4.41 6.17
N LYS A 21 -11.35 -4.33 5.54
CA LYS A 21 -12.57 -3.89 6.25
C LYS A 21 -12.91 -4.81 7.41
N PHE A 22 -12.75 -6.11 7.24
CA PHE A 22 -12.98 -7.09 8.29
C PHE A 22 -12.03 -6.84 9.48
N SER A 23 -10.73 -6.64 9.25
CA SER A 23 -9.76 -6.35 10.32
C SER A 23 -10.13 -5.07 11.08
N GLY A 24 -10.51 -4.00 10.36
CA GLY A 24 -10.93 -2.73 10.96
C GLY A 24 -12.24 -2.81 11.75
N VAL A 25 -13.22 -3.59 11.28
CA VAL A 25 -14.48 -3.84 12.01
C VAL A 25 -14.21 -4.66 13.27
N CYS A 26 -13.29 -5.62 13.21
CA CYS A 26 -12.94 -6.43 14.36
C CYS A 26 -12.35 -5.61 15.53
N TRP A 27 -11.74 -4.46 15.24
CA TRP A 27 -11.19 -3.56 16.25
C TRP A 27 -12.25 -2.63 16.85
N ARG A 28 -13.34 -2.33 16.12
CA ARG A 28 -14.42 -1.44 16.59
C ARG A 28 -15.53 -2.18 17.33
N CYS A 29 -15.69 -3.47 17.05
CA CYS A 29 -16.65 -4.32 17.74
C CYS A 29 -15.97 -5.03 18.92
N SER A 30 -16.36 -4.72 20.15
CA SER A 30 -17.25 -5.65 20.85
C SER A 30 -17.55 -5.22 22.29
N ALA A 31 -18.83 -4.99 22.58
CA ALA A 31 -19.38 -5.03 23.95
C ALA A 31 -19.68 -6.47 24.41
N GLU A 32 -19.60 -7.47 23.51
CA GLU A 32 -19.85 -8.89 23.80
C GLU A 32 -18.57 -9.73 23.84
N PRO A 33 -18.24 -10.37 24.98
CA PRO A 33 -16.95 -11.02 25.19
C PRO A 33 -16.72 -12.25 24.30
N MET A 34 -17.78 -12.93 23.82
CA MET A 34 -17.63 -14.10 22.94
C MET A 34 -17.28 -13.71 21.50
N VAL A 35 -17.92 -12.67 20.98
CA VAL A 35 -17.62 -12.11 19.65
C VAL A 35 -16.19 -11.56 19.64
N ALA A 36 -15.81 -10.81 20.68
CA ALA A 36 -14.44 -10.31 20.84
C ALA A 36 -13.39 -11.44 20.79
N ARG A 37 -13.68 -12.56 21.45
CA ARG A 37 -12.78 -13.72 21.53
C ARG A 37 -12.70 -14.51 20.22
N ALA A 38 -13.81 -14.61 19.50
CA ALA A 38 -13.82 -15.22 18.16
C ALA A 38 -13.06 -14.34 17.15
N LEU A 39 -13.28 -13.02 17.19
CA LEU A 39 -12.58 -12.06 16.34
C LEU A 39 -11.09 -12.02 16.64
N ALA A 40 -10.67 -12.01 17.91
CA ALA A 40 -9.26 -12.07 18.30
C ALA A 40 -8.53 -13.31 17.76
N ARG A 41 -9.24 -14.45 17.64
CA ARG A 41 -8.68 -15.69 17.05
C ARG A 41 -8.52 -15.61 15.53
N LEU A 42 -9.33 -14.80 14.86
CA LEU A 42 -9.27 -14.59 13.42
C LEU A 42 -8.29 -13.48 13.02
N ILE A 43 -8.10 -12.47 13.88
CA ILE A 43 -7.20 -11.34 13.63
C ILE A 43 -5.77 -11.83 13.37
N GLY A 44 -5.22 -12.72 14.21
CA GLY A 44 -3.85 -13.21 14.05
C GLY A 44 -3.58 -13.82 12.66
N PRO A 45 -4.33 -14.84 12.23
CA PRO A 45 -4.20 -15.42 10.89
C PRO A 45 -4.42 -14.42 9.75
N VAL A 46 -5.40 -13.50 9.89
CA VAL A 46 -5.67 -12.48 8.86
C VAL A 46 -4.50 -11.50 8.75
N THR A 47 -3.95 -11.04 9.87
CA THR A 47 -2.77 -10.15 9.88
C THR A 47 -1.57 -10.83 9.25
N GLU A 48 -1.34 -12.12 9.53
CA GLU A 48 -0.23 -12.85 8.93
C GLU A 48 -0.43 -13.04 7.42
N LEU A 49 -1.65 -13.34 6.97
CA LEU A 49 -1.99 -13.40 5.54
C LEU A 49 -1.73 -12.05 4.85
N MET A 50 -2.14 -10.93 5.46
CA MET A 50 -1.88 -9.60 4.93
C MET A 50 -0.37 -9.31 4.86
N ARG A 51 0.40 -9.76 5.84
CA ARG A 51 1.87 -9.67 5.83
C ARG A 51 2.47 -10.38 4.62
N TYR A 52 2.04 -11.61 4.33
CA TYR A 52 2.49 -12.36 3.15
C TYR A 52 2.11 -11.67 1.85
N ILE A 53 0.91 -11.11 1.75
CA ILE A 53 0.46 -10.39 0.56
C ILE A 53 1.34 -9.15 0.31
N VAL A 54 1.62 -8.36 1.35
CA VAL A 54 2.50 -7.19 1.23
C VAL A 54 3.89 -7.58 0.72
N VAL A 55 4.49 -8.61 1.32
CA VAL A 55 5.82 -9.08 0.89
C VAL A 55 5.78 -9.55 -0.57
N GLY A 56 4.75 -10.30 -0.95
CA GLY A 56 4.57 -10.76 -2.32
C GLY A 56 4.43 -9.61 -3.33
N ILE A 57 3.69 -8.55 -2.99
CA ILE A 57 3.57 -7.36 -3.84
C ILE A 57 4.93 -6.68 -4.01
N LEU A 58 5.68 -6.50 -2.91
CA LEU A 58 7.00 -5.87 -2.95
C LEU A 58 8.01 -6.68 -3.77
N ASP A 59 7.99 -8.01 -3.64
CA ASP A 59 8.87 -8.89 -4.41
C ASP A 59 8.53 -8.87 -5.90
N GLU A 60 7.24 -8.84 -6.25
CA GLU A 60 6.81 -8.73 -7.65
C GLU A 60 7.22 -7.38 -8.27
N MET A 61 7.06 -6.29 -7.51
CA MET A 61 7.54 -4.97 -7.93
C MET A 61 9.06 -4.96 -8.13
N ARG A 62 9.84 -5.68 -7.32
CA ARG A 62 11.29 -5.81 -7.53
C ARG A 62 11.65 -6.65 -8.74
N ALA A 63 10.88 -7.71 -9.00
CA ALA A 63 11.10 -8.60 -10.14
C ALA A 63 10.77 -7.90 -11.47
N CYS A 64 9.79 -7.00 -11.45
CA CYS A 64 9.25 -6.34 -12.64
C CYS A 64 9.38 -4.79 -12.59
N PRO A 65 10.60 -4.22 -12.44
CA PRO A 65 10.78 -2.77 -12.26
C PRO A 65 10.43 -1.95 -13.50
N ALA A 66 10.57 -2.55 -14.69
CA ALA A 66 10.29 -1.90 -15.97
C ALA A 66 8.81 -1.98 -16.37
N ASP A 67 7.97 -2.77 -15.69
CA ASP A 67 6.56 -2.91 -16.03
C ASP A 67 5.72 -1.84 -15.31
N PRO A 68 5.22 -0.81 -16.02
CA PRO A 68 4.47 0.26 -15.40
C PRO A 68 3.13 -0.20 -14.80
N GLN A 69 2.53 -1.29 -15.30
CA GLN A 69 1.29 -1.82 -14.74
C GLN A 69 1.54 -2.49 -13.38
N VAL A 70 2.59 -3.30 -13.27
CA VAL A 70 2.98 -3.94 -12.00
C VAL A 70 3.35 -2.87 -10.97
N GLN A 71 4.14 -1.87 -11.37
CA GLN A 71 4.52 -0.78 -10.45
C GLN A 71 3.30 0.04 -10.01
N SER A 72 2.43 0.44 -10.94
CA SER A 72 1.25 1.24 -10.61
C SER A 72 0.27 0.47 -9.71
N LEU A 73 0.00 -0.79 -10.03
CA LEU A 73 -0.89 -1.63 -9.24
C LEU A 73 -0.31 -1.92 -7.85
N GLY A 74 0.99 -2.20 -7.77
CA GLY A 74 1.69 -2.45 -6.51
C GLY A 74 1.69 -1.22 -5.60
N VAL A 75 2.04 -0.04 -6.12
CA VAL A 75 1.99 1.22 -5.38
C VAL A 75 0.56 1.52 -4.91
N PHE A 76 -0.44 1.33 -5.77
CA PHE A 76 -1.83 1.57 -5.42
C PHE A 76 -2.32 0.64 -4.29
N LEU A 77 -2.04 -0.66 -4.42
CA LEU A 77 -2.37 -1.67 -3.40
C LEU A 77 -1.71 -1.35 -2.06
N LEU A 78 -0.41 -1.04 -2.07
CA LEU A 78 0.33 -0.70 -0.85
C LEU A 78 -0.19 0.59 -0.23
N SER A 79 -0.41 1.64 -1.03
CA SER A 79 -0.94 2.91 -0.53
C SER A 79 -2.34 2.76 0.09
N ASP A 80 -3.22 1.96 -0.52
CA ASP A 80 -4.56 1.68 0.00
C ASP A 80 -4.44 0.92 1.32
N LEU A 81 -3.68 -0.19 1.34
CA LEU A 81 -3.44 -1.02 2.53
C LEU A 81 -2.86 -0.23 3.71
N ILE A 82 -1.90 0.66 3.46
CA ILE A 82 -1.24 1.49 4.48
C ILE A 82 -2.19 2.61 4.96
N SER A 83 -3.02 3.16 4.07
CA SER A 83 -3.93 4.28 4.41
C SER A 83 -5.16 3.80 5.17
N THR A 84 -5.68 2.61 4.84
CA THR A 84 -6.89 2.06 5.47
C THR A 84 -6.59 1.31 6.77
N ASN A 85 -5.41 0.68 6.89
CA ASN A 85 -5.01 0.04 8.13
C ASN A 85 -4.42 1.02 9.14
N GLN A 86 -4.96 0.98 10.36
CA GLN A 86 -4.28 1.50 11.56
C GLN A 86 -3.38 0.44 12.21
N SER A 87 -3.12 -0.67 11.50
CA SER A 87 -2.31 -1.77 12.01
C SER A 87 -0.83 -1.44 11.92
N GLU A 88 -0.26 -1.06 13.06
CA GLU A 88 1.19 -0.85 13.22
C GLU A 88 2.00 -2.06 12.75
N ALA A 89 1.50 -3.28 12.96
CA ALA A 89 2.17 -4.51 12.53
C ALA A 89 2.30 -4.61 11.00
N LEU A 90 1.30 -4.15 10.25
CA LEU A 90 1.36 -4.15 8.79
C LEU A 90 2.34 -3.11 8.27
N ASN A 91 2.32 -1.90 8.85
CA ASN A 91 3.25 -0.83 8.50
C ASN A 91 4.70 -1.26 8.80
N GLN A 92 4.94 -1.89 9.95
CA GLN A 92 6.23 -2.47 10.29
C GLN A 92 6.64 -3.57 9.32
N ALA A 93 5.72 -4.40 8.83
CA ALA A 93 6.03 -5.38 7.82
C ALA A 93 6.45 -4.74 6.49
N VAL A 94 5.76 -3.68 6.06
CA VAL A 94 6.13 -2.92 4.86
C VAL A 94 7.54 -2.34 5.02
N MET A 95 7.82 -1.72 6.17
CA MET A 95 9.13 -1.14 6.46
C MET A 95 10.24 -2.21 6.55
N ALA A 96 10.00 -3.29 7.28
CA ALA A 96 10.96 -4.39 7.44
C ALA A 96 11.25 -5.09 6.12
N ALA A 97 10.28 -5.12 5.21
CA ALA A 97 10.46 -5.63 3.87
C ALA A 97 11.14 -4.64 2.92
N GLY A 98 11.55 -3.44 3.35
CA GLY A 98 12.17 -2.43 2.49
C GLY A 98 11.20 -1.81 1.49
N GLY A 99 9.94 -1.60 1.91
CA GLY A 99 8.89 -1.10 1.04
C GLY A 99 9.11 0.34 0.58
N VAL A 100 9.72 1.19 1.41
CA VAL A 100 10.01 2.59 1.04
C VAL A 100 10.99 2.64 -0.12
N GLU A 101 12.03 1.83 -0.09
CA GLU A 101 13.04 1.75 -1.15
C GLU A 101 12.40 1.30 -2.48
N VAL A 102 11.48 0.32 -2.42
CA VAL A 102 10.74 -0.14 -3.61
C VAL A 102 9.82 0.96 -4.14
N LEU A 103 9.10 1.68 -3.28
CA LEU A 103 8.24 2.79 -3.68
C LEU A 103 9.04 3.93 -4.32
N VAL A 104 10.17 4.30 -3.72
CA VAL A 104 11.07 5.33 -4.27
C VAL A 104 11.65 4.89 -5.61
N GLN A 105 12.10 3.64 -5.73
CA GLN A 105 12.60 3.10 -7.01
C GLN A 105 11.52 3.11 -8.08
N ALA A 106 10.30 2.69 -7.75
CA ALA A 106 9.15 2.73 -8.67
C ALA A 106 8.87 4.16 -9.16
N MET A 107 8.86 5.14 -8.24
CA MET A 107 8.66 6.56 -8.56
C MET A 107 9.79 7.13 -9.42
N GLN A 108 11.03 6.72 -9.19
CA GLN A 108 12.18 7.14 -10.01
C GLN A 108 12.12 6.54 -11.42
N HIS A 109 11.77 5.25 -11.54
CA HIS A 109 11.69 4.57 -12.83
C HIS A 109 10.51 5.06 -13.67
N HIS A 110 9.39 5.41 -13.02
CA HIS A 110 8.13 5.79 -13.65
C HIS A 110 7.73 7.24 -13.30
N GLY A 111 8.71 8.15 -13.29
CA GLY A 111 8.57 9.54 -12.84
C GLY A 111 7.63 10.45 -13.66
N THR A 112 6.96 9.89 -14.66
CA THR A 112 5.93 10.55 -15.48
C THR A 112 4.51 10.11 -15.12
N HIS A 113 4.35 9.05 -14.32
CA HIS A 113 3.06 8.49 -13.93
C HIS A 113 2.56 9.14 -12.64
N GLU A 114 1.74 10.19 -12.78
CA GLU A 114 1.25 11.00 -11.66
C GLU A 114 0.52 10.21 -10.55
N ASP A 115 -0.30 9.22 -10.92
CA ASP A 115 -1.01 8.37 -9.96
C ASP A 115 -0.06 7.50 -9.13
N LEU A 116 1.00 6.97 -9.77
CA LEU A 116 2.05 6.20 -9.12
C LEU A 116 2.83 7.10 -8.15
N LEU A 117 3.22 8.29 -8.59
CA LEU A 117 3.91 9.27 -7.74
C LEU A 117 3.06 9.67 -6.53
N THR A 118 1.77 9.95 -6.75
CA THR A 118 0.85 10.36 -5.68
C THR A 118 0.65 9.25 -4.67
N GLY A 119 0.40 8.01 -5.13
CA GLY A 119 0.26 6.85 -4.24
C GLY A 119 1.54 6.54 -3.47
N GLY A 120 2.70 6.63 -4.13
CA GLY A 120 4.00 6.42 -3.51
C GLY A 120 4.30 7.44 -2.41
N LEU A 121 4.07 8.72 -2.68
CA LEU A 121 4.25 9.79 -1.70
C LEU A 121 3.31 9.64 -0.50
N ARG A 122 2.05 9.28 -0.73
CA ARG A 122 1.07 9.04 0.33
C ARG A 122 1.47 7.88 1.23
N ALA A 123 1.92 6.78 0.64
CA ALA A 123 2.42 5.64 1.39
C ALA A 123 3.65 6.00 2.23
N ILE A 124 4.61 6.74 1.67
CA ILE A 124 5.83 7.17 2.37
C ILE A 124 5.52 8.10 3.54
N ASP A 125 4.64 9.09 3.35
CA ASP A 125 4.21 9.98 4.43
C ASP A 125 3.59 9.19 5.59
N LYS A 126 2.77 8.19 5.28
CA LYS A 126 2.13 7.38 6.31
C LYS A 126 3.09 6.46 7.07
N LEU A 127 4.15 5.97 6.42
CA LEU A 127 5.12 5.04 7.01
C LEU A 127 6.21 5.76 7.81
N HIS A 128 6.78 6.84 7.27
CA HIS A 128 7.96 7.51 7.84
C HIS A 128 7.71 8.97 8.26
N GLY A 129 6.54 9.51 7.93
CA GLY A 129 6.21 10.91 8.19
C GLY A 129 6.96 11.89 7.29
N LEU A 130 6.83 13.15 7.68
CA LEU A 130 7.31 14.32 6.93
C LEU A 130 8.78 14.24 6.45
N PRO A 131 9.77 13.73 7.20
CA PRO A 131 11.17 13.75 6.75
C PRO A 131 11.43 12.96 5.47
N SER A 132 10.90 11.73 5.38
CA SER A 132 11.05 10.89 4.20
C SER A 132 10.19 11.36 3.03
N LEU A 133 9.03 11.95 3.34
CA LEU A 133 8.21 12.62 2.32
C LEU A 133 8.97 13.77 1.67
N LEU A 134 9.59 14.65 2.48
CA LEU A 134 10.38 15.78 1.97
C LEU A 134 11.56 15.31 1.12
N GLN A 135 12.23 14.24 1.52
CA GLN A 135 13.31 13.66 0.73
C GLN A 135 12.81 13.11 -0.61
N ALA A 136 11.63 12.48 -0.65
CA ALA A 136 11.03 12.01 -1.90
C ALA A 136 10.57 13.17 -2.80
N LEU A 137 10.03 14.25 -2.21
CA LEU A 137 9.63 15.44 -2.94
C LEU A 137 10.82 16.20 -3.53
N ASP A 138 11.93 16.31 -2.80
CA ASP A 138 13.17 16.91 -3.30
C ASP A 138 13.70 16.19 -4.55
N GLN A 139 13.56 14.86 -4.61
CA GLN A 139 13.92 14.06 -5.79
C GLN A 139 12.97 14.23 -6.98
N LEU A 140 11.77 14.76 -6.75
CA LEU A 140 10.71 14.90 -7.77
C LEU A 140 10.50 16.36 -8.21
N GLN A 141 11.19 17.32 -7.60
CA GLN A 141 10.98 18.76 -7.83
C GLN A 141 11.28 19.21 -9.27
N ASP A 142 12.16 18.50 -9.98
CA ASP A 142 12.54 18.81 -11.36
C ASP A 142 11.53 18.28 -12.40
N SER A 143 10.52 17.51 -11.96
CA SER A 143 9.52 16.87 -12.83
C SER A 143 8.15 17.55 -12.65
N PRO A 144 7.51 18.09 -13.72
CA PRO A 144 6.16 18.65 -13.60
C PRO A 144 5.12 17.65 -13.07
N PRO A 145 5.11 16.36 -13.47
CA PRO A 145 4.32 15.31 -12.80
C PRO A 145 4.64 15.13 -11.32
N GLY A 146 5.92 15.20 -10.93
CA GLY A 146 6.37 15.09 -9.54
C GLY A 146 5.87 16.22 -8.65
N VAL A 147 5.96 17.46 -9.15
CA VAL A 147 5.41 18.64 -8.45
C VAL A 147 3.90 18.53 -8.32
N ARG A 148 3.18 18.12 -9.38
CA ARG A 148 1.72 17.93 -9.33
C ARG A 148 1.31 16.83 -8.36
N ALA A 149 2.03 15.70 -8.37
CA ALA A 149 1.83 14.65 -7.39
C ALA A 149 2.03 15.20 -5.98
N GLY A 150 3.12 15.93 -5.72
CA GLY A 150 3.42 16.56 -4.43
C GLY A 150 2.37 17.54 -3.92
N LEU A 151 1.55 18.14 -4.81
CA LEU A 151 0.42 18.98 -4.39
C LEU A 151 -0.65 18.22 -3.61
N TRP A 152 -0.65 16.87 -3.64
CA TRP A 152 -1.54 16.06 -2.81
C TRP A 152 -1.42 16.43 -1.32
N ALA A 153 -0.19 16.68 -0.84
CA ALA A 153 0.10 16.97 0.56
C ALA A 153 -0.49 18.32 1.04
N PHE A 154 -0.89 19.20 0.11
CA PHE A 154 -1.51 20.49 0.40
C PHE A 154 -3.01 20.50 0.15
N ARG A 155 -3.60 19.35 -0.21
CA ARG A 155 -5.01 19.20 -0.58
C ARG A 155 -5.90 18.58 0.50
N GLU A 156 -5.34 18.25 1.67
CA GLU A 156 -6.11 17.79 2.85
C GLU A 156 -6.47 18.92 3.81
#